data_AF-A0A7J8G842-F1
#
_entry.id   AF-A0A7J8G842-F1
#
_cell.length_a   1.000
_cell.length_b   1.000
_cell.length_c   1.000
_cell.angle_alpha   90.00
_cell.angle_beta   90.00
_cell.angle_gamma   90.00
#
_symmetry.space_group_name_H-M   'P 1'
#
loop_
_entity.id
_entity.type
_entity.pdbx_description
1 polymer ?
#
loop_
_entity_poly.entity_id
_entity_poly.type
_entity_poly.pdbx_seq_one_letter_code
_entity_poly.pdbx_strand_id
1 'polypeptide(L)'
;MVYDIYAMYLCEWYRTREPNCRHSCTIFRNFLSKNRLMITHHVAILLVLVPITQRLRGDLGDFFVGCIFMAELSTPFVSLGKVLIQLKKQHTLLYKVNGILTLTTFFSCRILLFPYMYWCYARQETLSLLQVPFKIPFFCNVANAFLVAPQIYWFSLLCKKAARLFDPPPAIKDG
;
A
#
# COMPACT_ATOMS: atom_id res chain seq x y z
N MET A 1 -1.94 2.90 11.92
CA MET A 1 -0.64 3.57 11.68
C MET A 1 0.38 3.38 12.80
N VAL A 2 0.21 3.92 14.02
CA VAL A 2 1.16 3.66 15.14
C VAL A 2 1.21 2.17 15.49
N TYR A 3 0.03 1.55 15.55
CA TYR A 3 -0.11 0.11 15.72
C TYR A 3 0.64 -0.69 14.64
N ASP A 4 0.59 -0.27 13.38
CA ASP A 4 1.22 -1.00 12.27
C ASP A 4 2.75 -0.95 12.36
N ILE A 5 3.32 0.20 12.73
CA ILE A 5 4.75 0.35 12.98
C ILE A 5 5.19 -0.57 14.13
N TYR A 6 4.40 -0.60 15.22
CA TYR A 6 4.68 -1.48 16.36
C TYR A 6 4.58 -2.96 15.98
N ALA A 7 3.53 -3.37 15.28
CA ALA A 7 3.35 -4.75 14.82
C ALA A 7 4.48 -5.19 13.88
N MET A 8 4.93 -4.32 12.98
CA MET A 8 6.09 -4.58 12.12
C MET A 8 7.36 -4.79 12.93
N TYR A 9 7.62 -3.96 13.95
CA TYR A 9 8.76 -4.11 14.84
C TYR A 9 8.69 -5.44 15.61
N LEU A 10 7.52 -5.78 16.14
CA LEU A 10 7.28 -7.01 16.88
C LEU A 10 7.53 -8.26 16.00
N CYS A 11 7.06 -8.26 14.75
CA CYS A 11 7.34 -9.33 13.80
C CYS A 11 8.84 -9.52 13.54
N GLU A 12 9.61 -8.45 13.37
CA GLU A 12 11.06 -8.56 13.18
C GLU A 12 11.74 -9.07 14.45
N TRP A 13 11.33 -8.56 15.63
CA TRP A 13 11.84 -8.99 16.92
C TRP A 13 11.69 -10.50 17.12
N TYR A 14 10.50 -11.06 16.90
CA TYR A 14 10.27 -12.51 17.01
C TYR A 14 11.02 -13.31 15.94
N ARG A 15 11.19 -12.78 14.73
CA ARG A 15 11.93 -13.44 13.65
C ARG A 15 13.43 -13.52 13.94
N THR A 16 13.99 -12.56 14.66
CA THR A 16 15.42 -12.50 15.01
C THR A 16 15.75 -13.03 16.40
N ARG A 17 14.76 -13.59 17.11
CA ARG A 17 14.93 -14.12 18.47
C ARG A 17 15.62 -15.49 18.44
N GLU A 18 16.86 -15.50 17.97
CA GLU A 18 17.87 -16.53 18.22
C GLU A 18 18.39 -16.40 19.68
N PRO A 19 18.96 -17.46 20.30
CA PRO A 19 19.22 -17.50 21.74
C PRO A 19 20.26 -16.51 22.27
N ASN A 20 20.97 -15.78 21.40
CA ASN A 20 22.11 -14.96 21.82
C ASN A 20 21.74 -13.49 22.04
N CYS A 21 21.57 -13.16 23.32
CA CYS A 21 21.18 -11.87 23.86
C CYS A 21 22.31 -10.85 23.75
N ARG A 22 22.48 -10.20 22.57
CA ARG A 22 23.31 -8.99 22.42
C ARG A 22 23.04 -8.30 21.07
N HIS A 23 22.04 -7.41 21.04
CA HIS A 23 21.98 -6.18 20.21
C HIS A 23 20.53 -5.74 19.88
N SER A 24 19.82 -5.15 20.84
CA SER A 24 18.53 -4.50 20.53
C SER A 24 18.69 -3.38 19.47
N CYS A 25 19.82 -2.65 19.51
CA CYS A 25 20.12 -1.57 18.56
C CYS A 25 20.44 -2.07 17.14
N THR A 26 21.12 -3.22 16.98
CA THR A 26 21.42 -3.79 15.64
C THR A 26 20.18 -4.42 15.02
N ILE A 27 19.31 -5.04 15.82
CA ILE A 27 17.99 -5.51 15.37
C ILE A 27 17.15 -4.33 14.88
N PHE A 28 17.12 -3.23 15.63
CA PHE A 28 16.41 -2.01 15.23
C PHE A 28 16.98 -1.40 13.95
N ARG A 29 18.31 -1.31 13.80
CA ARG A 29 18.95 -0.79 12.58
C ARG A 29 18.68 -1.68 11.36
N ASN A 30 18.68 -3.00 11.54
CA ASN A 30 18.35 -3.96 10.50
C ASN A 30 16.87 -3.89 10.11
N PHE A 31 15.97 -3.74 11.08
CA PHE A 31 14.55 -3.52 10.87
C PHE A 31 14.31 -2.27 10.02
N LEU A 32 14.94 -1.16 10.40
CA LEU A 32 14.82 0.12 9.71
C LEU A 32 15.32 -0.01 8.27
N SER A 33 16.48 -0.62 8.06
CA SER A 33 17.10 -0.80 6.73
C SER A 33 16.30 -1.72 5.81
N LYS A 34 15.77 -2.84 6.33
CA LYS A 34 15.00 -3.81 5.53
C LYS A 34 13.60 -3.30 5.17
N ASN A 35 12.98 -2.52 6.04
CA ASN A 35 11.60 -2.06 5.88
C ASN A 35 11.47 -0.56 5.56
N ARG A 36 12.56 0.10 5.11
CA ARG A 36 12.62 1.56 4.89
C ARG A 36 11.38 2.10 4.16
N LEU A 37 10.99 1.48 3.04
CA LEU A 37 9.88 1.99 2.23
C LEU A 37 8.53 1.99 2.98
N MET A 38 8.24 0.92 3.71
CA MET A 38 7.02 0.79 4.50
C MET A 38 7.04 1.73 5.71
N ILE A 39 8.18 1.83 6.41
CA ILE A 39 8.32 2.68 7.60
C ILE A 39 8.23 4.15 7.19
N THR A 40 8.95 4.58 6.16
CA THR A 40 8.86 5.95 5.63
C THR A 40 7.43 6.28 5.21
N HIS A 41 6.72 5.34 4.58
CA HIS A 41 5.31 5.52 4.22
C HIS A 41 4.41 5.77 5.44
N HIS A 42 4.49 4.91 6.48
CA HIS A 42 3.68 5.08 7.68
C HIS A 42 4.04 6.34 8.47
N VAL A 43 5.33 6.69 8.56
CA VAL A 43 5.79 7.92 9.21
C VAL A 43 5.32 9.15 8.45
N ALA A 44 5.37 9.15 7.12
CA ALA A 44 4.87 10.26 6.30
C ALA A 44 3.34 10.44 6.47
N ILE A 45 2.57 9.34 6.51
CA ILE A 45 1.13 9.42 6.77
C ILE A 45 0.88 10.02 8.16
N LEU A 46 1.58 9.54 9.20
CA LEU A 46 1.39 10.00 10.57
C LEU A 46 1.77 11.46 10.80
N LEU A 47 2.94 11.87 10.29
CA LEU A 47 3.51 13.18 10.61
C LEU A 47 3.09 14.28 9.62
N VAL A 48 2.61 13.92 8.43
CA VAL A 48 2.26 14.89 7.39
C VAL A 48 0.78 14.77 7.03
N LEU A 49 0.34 13.59 6.58
CA LEU A 49 -1.01 13.45 6.02
C LEU A 49 -2.11 13.59 7.09
N VAL A 50 -1.93 12.99 8.26
CA VAL A 50 -2.87 13.09 9.39
C VAL A 50 -3.01 14.53 9.91
N PRO A 51 -1.94 15.28 10.25
CA PRO A 51 -2.11 16.64 10.73
C PRO A 51 -2.66 17.60 9.66
N ILE A 52 -2.30 17.42 8.39
CA ILE A 52 -2.88 18.21 7.29
C ILE A 52 -4.38 17.95 7.17
N THR A 53 -4.81 16.68 7.18
CA THR A 53 -6.24 16.33 7.10
C THR A 53 -7.02 16.81 8.33
N GLN A 54 -6.44 16.76 9.53
CA GLN A 54 -7.07 17.31 10.74
C GLN A 54 -7.19 18.84 10.70
N ARG A 55 -6.23 19.55 10.08
CA ARG A 55 -6.30 21.01 9.89
C ARG A 55 -7.34 21.43 8.84
N LEU A 56 -7.56 20.60 7.82
CA LEU A 56 -8.54 20.84 6.75
C LEU A 56 -9.93 20.25 7.06
N ARG A 57 -10.16 19.88 8.32
CA ARG A 57 -11.40 19.25 8.79
C ARG A 57 -12.56 20.24 8.77
N GLY A 58 -13.76 19.77 8.42
CA GLY A 58 -14.99 20.57 8.44
C GLY A 58 -15.51 21.03 7.09
N ASP A 59 -15.09 20.39 5.98
CA ASP A 59 -15.85 20.24 4.71
C ASP A 59 -14.95 19.61 3.61
N LEU A 60 -13.69 20.06 3.49
CA LEU A 60 -12.75 19.54 2.48
C LEU A 60 -12.02 18.26 2.94
N GLY A 61 -11.59 18.20 4.20
CA GLY A 61 -10.76 17.11 4.72
C GLY A 61 -11.46 15.76 4.82
N ASP A 62 -12.78 15.74 5.05
CA ASP A 62 -13.53 14.51 5.32
C ASP A 62 -13.58 13.58 4.11
N PHE A 63 -13.64 14.14 2.90
CA PHE A 63 -13.52 13.38 1.65
C PHE A 63 -12.16 12.68 1.54
N PHE A 64 -11.06 13.39 1.83
CA PHE A 64 -9.71 12.81 1.77
C PHE A 64 -9.48 11.76 2.85
N VAL A 65 -10.03 11.96 4.06
CA VAL A 65 -9.99 10.97 5.13
C VAL A 65 -10.75 9.71 4.71
N GLY A 66 -11.94 9.85 4.10
CA GLY A 66 -12.68 8.73 3.53
C GLY A 66 -11.88 7.98 2.46
N CYS A 67 -11.21 8.71 1.57
CA CYS A 67 -10.30 8.13 0.57
C CYS A 67 -9.16 7.32 1.21
N ILE A 68 -8.53 7.84 2.28
CA ILE A 68 -7.49 7.12 3.01
C ILE A 68 -8.03 5.82 3.63
N PHE A 69 -9.19 5.87 4.29
CA PHE A 69 -9.81 4.65 4.80
C PHE A 69 -10.17 3.67 3.71
N MET A 70 -10.56 4.18 2.54
CA MET A 70 -10.88 3.32 1.41
C MET A 70 -9.65 2.55 0.93
N ALA A 71 -8.48 3.21 0.90
CA ALA A 71 -7.21 2.57 0.60
C ALA A 71 -6.80 1.49 1.62
N GLU A 72 -7.27 1.55 2.87
CA GLU A 72 -7.00 0.55 3.89
C GLU A 72 -7.71 -0.78 3.64
N LEU A 73 -8.80 -0.82 2.85
CA LEU A 73 -9.54 -2.07 2.57
C LEU A 73 -8.68 -3.15 1.88
N SER A 74 -7.67 -2.77 1.11
CA SER A 74 -6.78 -3.75 0.47
C SER A 74 -5.80 -4.41 1.46
N THR A 75 -5.56 -3.81 2.63
CA THR A 75 -4.56 -4.28 3.60
C THR A 75 -4.81 -5.67 4.20
N PRO A 76 -6.04 -6.10 4.55
CA PRO A 76 -6.28 -7.46 5.03
C PRO A 76 -5.86 -8.52 4.00
N PHE A 77 -6.11 -8.30 2.70
CA PHE A 77 -5.75 -9.24 1.64
C PHE A 77 -4.24 -9.31 1.42
N VAL A 78 -3.55 -8.16 1.45
CA VAL A 78 -2.08 -8.11 1.38
C VAL A 78 -1.44 -8.82 2.58
N SER A 79 -1.97 -8.60 3.78
CA SER A 79 -1.49 -9.22 5.02
C SER A 79 -1.74 -10.72 5.05
N LEU A 80 -2.94 -11.17 4.67
CA LEU A 80 -3.25 -12.59 4.53
C LEU A 80 -2.31 -13.29 3.54
N GLY A 81 -2.02 -12.63 2.41
CA GLY A 81 -1.04 -13.13 1.44
C GLY A 81 0.36 -13.32 2.04
N LYS A 82 0.82 -12.40 2.90
CA LYS A 82 2.10 -12.55 3.61
C LYS A 82 2.07 -13.70 4.61
N VAL A 83 0.99 -13.85 5.38
CA VAL A 83 0.82 -14.95 6.34
C VAL A 83 0.85 -16.30 5.63
N LEU A 84 0.12 -16.45 4.52
CA LEU A 84 0.09 -17.70 3.75
C LEU A 84 1.46 -18.09 3.19
N ILE A 85 2.30 -17.11 2.85
CA ILE A 85 3.68 -17.35 2.40
C ILE A 85 4.54 -17.82 3.56
N GLN A 86 4.42 -17.19 4.73
CA GLN A 86 5.15 -17.63 5.93
C GLN A 86 4.77 -19.06 6.33
N LEU A 87 3.50 -19.44 6.16
CA LEU A 87 3.01 -20.80 6.39
C LEU A 87 3.30 -21.79 5.24
N LYS A 88 4.01 -21.37 4.19
CA LYS A 88 4.31 -22.18 2.99
C LYS A 88 3.05 -22.74 2.28
N LYS A 89 1.90 -22.07 2.40
CA LYS A 89 0.60 -22.48 1.81
C LYS A 89 0.34 -21.88 0.42
N GLN A 90 1.39 -21.57 -0.33
CA GLN A 90 1.29 -20.89 -1.65
C GLN A 90 0.60 -21.75 -2.73
N HIS A 91 0.58 -23.07 -2.57
CA HIS A 91 -0.08 -24.00 -3.50
C HIS A 91 -1.61 -24.06 -3.32
N THR A 92 -2.15 -23.48 -2.24
CA THR A 92 -3.58 -23.57 -1.91
C THR A 92 -4.44 -22.70 -2.82
N LEU A 93 -5.69 -23.14 -3.06
CA LEU A 93 -6.69 -22.32 -3.74
C LEU A 93 -6.90 -20.98 -3.01
N LEU A 94 -6.87 -21.00 -1.68
CA LEU A 94 -6.98 -19.80 -0.84
C LEU A 94 -5.92 -18.75 -1.21
N TYR A 95 -4.67 -19.17 -1.44
CA TYR A 95 -3.61 -18.24 -1.83
C TYR A 95 -3.86 -17.64 -3.22
N LYS A 96 -4.35 -18.42 -4.19
CA LYS A 96 -4.70 -17.94 -5.53
C LYS A 96 -5.87 -16.95 -5.49
N VAL A 97 -6.96 -17.30 -4.79
CA VAL A 97 -8.14 -16.43 -4.61
C VAL A 97 -7.76 -15.15 -3.88
N ASN A 98 -7.00 -15.24 -2.78
CA ASN A 98 -6.51 -14.06 -2.08
C ASN A 98 -5.60 -13.19 -2.96
N GLY A 99 -4.82 -13.79 -3.87
CA GLY A 99 -4.03 -13.05 -4.86
C GLY A 99 -4.89 -12.20 -5.78
N ILE A 100 -5.97 -12.77 -6.33
CA ILE A 100 -6.94 -12.04 -7.16
C ILE A 100 -7.61 -10.93 -6.34
N LEU A 101 -8.12 -11.24 -5.14
CA LEU A 101 -8.73 -10.25 -4.25
C LEU A 101 -7.77 -9.11 -3.90
N THR A 102 -6.49 -9.43 -3.65
CA THR A 102 -5.45 -8.43 -3.40
C THR A 102 -5.27 -7.51 -4.59
N LEU A 103 -5.18 -8.05 -5.81
CA LEU A 103 -5.00 -7.23 -7.02
C LEU A 103 -6.22 -6.35 -7.29
N THR A 104 -7.43 -6.91 -7.23
CA THR A 104 -8.68 -6.19 -7.49
C THR A 104 -8.91 -5.10 -6.46
N THR A 105 -8.73 -5.39 -5.18
CA THR A 105 -8.93 -4.40 -4.11
C THR A 105 -7.84 -3.33 -4.14
N PHE A 106 -6.57 -3.69 -4.37
CA PHE A 106 -5.50 -2.69 -4.49
C PHE A 106 -5.72 -1.77 -5.69
N PHE A 107 -6.11 -2.31 -6.85
CA PHE A 107 -6.39 -1.50 -8.03
C PHE A 107 -7.58 -0.56 -7.81
N SER A 108 -8.72 -1.08 -7.37
CA SER A 108 -9.94 -0.28 -7.17
C SER A 108 -9.80 0.74 -6.05
N CYS A 109 -9.32 0.31 -4.89
CA CYS A 109 -9.33 1.13 -3.68
C CYS A 109 -8.12 2.05 -3.55
N ARG A 110 -7.05 1.83 -4.33
CA ARG A 110 -5.85 2.68 -4.28
C ARG A 110 -5.50 3.35 -5.59
N ILE A 111 -5.58 2.65 -6.72
CA ILE A 111 -5.19 3.23 -8.01
C ILE A 111 -6.35 4.03 -8.61
N LEU A 112 -7.53 3.44 -8.75
CA LEU A 112 -8.72 4.10 -9.29
C LEU A 112 -9.28 5.19 -8.38
N LEU A 113 -8.95 5.15 -7.10
CA LEU A 113 -9.33 6.19 -6.15
C LEU A 113 -8.84 7.57 -6.58
N PHE A 114 -7.61 7.69 -7.13
CA PHE A 114 -7.07 8.97 -7.55
C PHE A 114 -7.82 9.58 -8.76
N PRO A 115 -8.04 8.86 -9.88
CA PRO A 115 -8.93 9.33 -10.94
C PRO A 115 -10.35 9.64 -10.45
N TYR A 116 -10.89 8.84 -9.53
CA TYR A 116 -12.20 9.07 -8.94
C TYR A 116 -12.25 10.40 -8.16
N MET A 117 -11.21 10.73 -7.41
CA MET A 117 -11.10 12.03 -6.74
C MET A 117 -11.15 13.21 -7.73
N TYR A 118 -10.44 13.10 -8.85
CA TYR A 118 -10.43 14.13 -9.90
C TYR A 118 -11.80 14.23 -10.59
N TRP A 119 -12.49 13.10 -10.75
CA TRP A 119 -13.84 13.07 -11.31
C TRP A 119 -14.88 13.70 -10.39
N CYS A 120 -14.83 13.43 -9.08
CA CYS A 120 -15.69 14.09 -8.11
C CYS A 120 -15.48 15.61 -8.13
N TYR A 121 -14.23 16.05 -8.16
CA TYR A 121 -13.89 17.48 -8.29
C TYR A 121 -14.41 18.08 -9.60
N ALA A 122 -14.24 17.39 -10.74
CA ALA A 122 -14.74 17.82 -12.03
C ALA A 122 -16.26 18.03 -12.02
N ARG A 123 -17.02 17.12 -11.38
CA ARG A 123 -18.47 17.24 -11.25
C ARG A 123 -18.90 18.40 -10.37
N GLN A 124 -18.18 18.67 -9.28
CA GLN A 124 -18.48 19.79 -8.38
C GLN A 124 -18.27 21.14 -9.07
N GLU A 125 -17.22 21.27 -9.88
CA GLU A 125 -16.87 22.52 -10.58
C GLU A 125 -17.44 22.60 -12.01
N THR A 126 -18.22 21.60 -12.47
CA THR A 126 -18.76 21.51 -13.84
C THR A 126 -17.69 21.58 -14.94
N LEU A 127 -16.50 21.04 -14.66
CA LEU A 127 -15.35 21.04 -15.57
C LEU A 127 -15.23 19.73 -16.35
N SER A 128 -14.56 19.77 -17.50
CA SER A 128 -14.11 18.55 -18.17
C SER A 128 -12.94 17.91 -17.41
N LEU A 129 -12.88 16.58 -17.36
CA LEU A 129 -11.83 15.84 -16.64
C LEU A 129 -10.40 16.25 -17.03
N LEU A 130 -10.18 16.60 -18.29
CA LEU A 130 -8.87 17.02 -18.81
C LEU A 130 -8.45 18.41 -18.33
N GLN A 131 -9.39 19.27 -17.94
CA GLN A 131 -9.11 20.62 -17.43
C GLN A 131 -8.82 20.65 -15.93
N VAL A 132 -9.22 19.60 -15.20
CA VAL A 132 -9.06 19.50 -13.74
C VAL A 132 -7.62 19.72 -13.28
N PRO A 133 -6.59 19.06 -13.86
CA PRO A 133 -5.21 19.23 -13.40
C PRO A 133 -4.68 20.65 -13.59
N PHE A 134 -5.24 21.42 -14.53
CA PHE A 134 -4.82 22.80 -14.79
C PHE A 134 -5.55 23.83 -13.92
N LYS A 135 -6.67 23.44 -13.31
CA LYS A 135 -7.46 24.28 -12.41
C LYS A 135 -7.10 24.07 -10.94
N ILE A 136 -6.75 22.84 -10.56
CA ILE A 136 -6.27 22.52 -9.21
C ILE A 136 -4.89 23.19 -8.99
N PRO A 137 -4.63 23.78 -7.80
CA PRO A 137 -3.31 24.32 -7.47
C PRO A 137 -2.20 23.30 -7.72
N PHE A 138 -1.11 23.73 -8.36
CA PHE A 138 0.00 22.85 -8.72
C PHE A 138 0.50 22.00 -7.56
N PHE A 139 0.59 22.58 -6.35
CA PHE A 139 1.00 21.87 -5.14
C PHE A 139 0.10 20.67 -4.80
N CYS A 140 -1.22 20.77 -5.01
CA CYS A 140 -2.15 19.67 -4.78
C CYS A 140 -1.94 18.53 -5.79
N ASN A 141 -1.69 18.83 -7.05
CA ASN A 141 -1.36 17.81 -8.06
C ASN A 141 -0.04 17.11 -7.72
N VAL A 142 0.97 17.87 -7.29
CA VAL A 142 2.26 17.32 -6.86
C VAL A 142 2.08 16.42 -5.64
N ALA A 143 1.36 16.88 -4.61
CA ALA A 143 1.06 16.08 -3.43
C ALA A 143 0.33 14.78 -3.81
N ASN A 144 -0.65 14.86 -4.71
CA ASN A 144 -1.37 13.70 -5.21
C ASN A 144 -0.45 12.73 -5.98
N ALA A 145 0.44 13.25 -6.83
CA ALA A 145 1.44 12.47 -7.53
C ALA A 145 2.37 11.71 -6.57
N PHE A 146 2.82 12.39 -5.50
CA PHE A 146 3.62 11.78 -4.43
C PHE A 146 2.86 10.68 -3.68
N LEU A 147 1.53 10.81 -3.52
CA LEU A 147 0.70 9.78 -2.86
C LEU A 147 0.46 8.56 -3.77
N VAL A 148 0.24 8.76 -5.08
CA VAL A 148 -0.06 7.66 -6.01
C VAL A 148 1.21 6.91 -6.48
N ALA A 149 2.35 7.59 -6.59
CA ALA A 149 3.61 6.98 -7.04
C ALA A 149 4.00 5.70 -6.29
N PRO A 150 4.03 5.64 -4.94
CA PRO A 150 4.32 4.41 -4.22
C PRO A 150 3.25 3.34 -4.44
N GLN A 151 1.98 3.71 -4.62
CA GLN A 151 0.89 2.77 -4.89
C GLN A 151 1.08 2.09 -6.26
N ILE A 152 1.40 2.86 -7.32
CA ILE A 152 1.69 2.31 -8.66
C ILE A 152 2.91 1.38 -8.61
N TYR A 153 3.96 1.78 -7.89
CA TYR A 153 5.15 0.96 -7.73
C TYR A 153 4.83 -0.39 -7.05
N TRP A 154 4.06 -0.38 -5.96
CA TRP A 154 3.67 -1.60 -5.25
C TRP A 154 2.70 -2.47 -6.07
N PHE A 155 1.76 -1.85 -6.78
CA PHE A 155 0.87 -2.56 -7.67
C PHE A 155 1.65 -3.28 -8.77
N SER A 156 2.64 -2.62 -9.37
CA SER A 156 3.52 -3.22 -10.37
C SER A 156 4.28 -4.44 -9.81
N LEU A 157 4.73 -4.37 -8.55
CA LEU A 157 5.38 -5.51 -7.89
C LEU A 157 4.40 -6.66 -7.61
N LEU A 158 3.17 -6.35 -7.22
CA LEU A 158 2.10 -7.34 -7.02
C LEU A 158 1.75 -8.03 -8.34
N CYS A 159 1.61 -7.28 -9.44
CA CYS A 159 1.37 -7.83 -10.77
C CYS A 159 2.52 -8.74 -11.22
N LYS A 160 3.78 -8.32 -11.04
CA LYS A 160 4.96 -9.17 -11.34
C LYS A 160 4.95 -10.46 -10.53
N LYS A 161 4.54 -10.41 -9.26
CA LYS A 161 4.44 -11.59 -8.40
C LYS A 161 3.29 -12.51 -8.81
N ALA A 162 2.16 -11.94 -9.22
CA ALA A 162 1.03 -12.69 -9.73
C ALA A 162 1.36 -13.38 -11.06
N ALA A 163 2.01 -12.68 -12.00
CA ALA A 163 2.45 -13.26 -13.27
C ALA A 163 3.29 -14.54 -13.03
N ARG A 164 4.31 -14.46 -12.17
CA ARG A 164 5.12 -15.64 -11.80
C ARG A 164 4.36 -16.78 -11.13
N LEU A 165 3.19 -16.52 -10.54
CA LEU A 165 2.37 -17.55 -9.91
C LEU A 165 1.48 -18.27 -10.95
N PHE A 166 1.15 -17.58 -12.04
CA PHE A 166 0.31 -18.10 -13.13
C PHE A 166 1.12 -18.56 -14.34
N ASP A 167 2.42 -18.27 -14.39
CA ASP A 167 3.32 -18.84 -15.40
C ASP A 167 3.30 -20.37 -15.29
N PRO A 168 2.98 -21.10 -16.38
CA PRO A 168 3.04 -22.55 -16.38
C PRO A 168 4.49 -23.01 -16.14
N PRO A 169 4.70 -24.16 -15.47
CA PRO A 169 6.05 -24.72 -15.35
C PRO A 169 6.66 -24.90 -16.74
N PRO A 170 7.98 -24.67 -16.91
CA PRO A 170 8.63 -24.87 -18.19
C PRO A 170 8.34 -26.30 -18.65
N ALA A 171 7.82 -26.42 -19.87
CA ALA A 171 7.58 -27.72 -20.50
C ALA A 171 8.90 -28.50 -20.45
N ILE A 172 8.87 -29.65 -19.77
CA ILE A 172 9.95 -30.62 -19.82
C ILE A 172 10.11 -30.96 -21.31
N LYS A 173 11.21 -30.51 -21.92
CA LYS A 173 11.61 -30.99 -23.23
C LYS A 173 12.13 -32.40 -23.03
N ASP A 174 11.26 -33.38 -23.20
CA ASP A 174 11.67 -34.75 -23.47
C ASP A 174 12.13 -34.81 -24.94
N GLY A 175 13.41 -35.09 -25.15
CA GLY A 175 14.05 -35.20 -26.47
C GLY A 175 15.56 -35.22 -26.37
#